data_AF-A0A4Q1ZY77-F1
#
_entry.id   AF-A0A4Q1ZY77-F1
#
_cell.length_a   1.000
_cell.length_b   1.000
_cell.length_c   1.000
_cell.angle_alpha   90.00
_cell.angle_beta   90.00
_cell.angle_gamma   90.00
#
_symmetry.space_group_name_H-M   'P 1'
#
loop_
_entity.id
_entity.type
_entity.pdbx_description
1 polymer ?
#
loop_
_entity_poly.entity_id
_entity_poly.type
_entity_poly.pdbx_seq_one_letter_code
_entity_poly.pdbx_strand_id
1 'polypeptide(L)' 'MTTAIGILAIVFGLFFVSLGLLFVKYELSPFRLFVKPEDVFYRLNFGIRIMIPGFILFYLASVILQA' A
#
# COMPACT_ATOMS: atom_id res chain seq x y z
N MET A 1 25.91 2.71 4.29
CA MET A 1 25.11 1.48 4.03
C MET A 1 23.69 1.60 4.57
N THR A 2 23.50 2.11 5.79
CA THR A 2 22.18 2.40 6.40
C THR A 2 21.31 3.35 5.58
N THR A 3 21.89 4.38 4.99
CA THR A 3 21.20 5.32 4.09
C THR A 3 20.63 4.65 2.83
N ALA A 4 21.37 3.76 2.19
CA ALA A 4 20.90 3.03 1.01
C ALA A 4 19.74 2.07 1.35
N ILE A 5 19.81 1.41 2.51
CA ILE A 5 18.74 0.53 3.02
C ILE A 5 17.48 1.35 3.36
N GLY A 6 17.64 2.52 3.99
CA GLY A 6 16.54 3.43 4.28
C GLY A 6 15.84 3.93 3.01
N ILE A 7 16.59 4.34 1.99
CA ILE A 7 16.04 4.77 0.70
C ILE A 7 15.28 3.61 0.02
N LEU A 8 15.85 2.40 0.02
CA LEU A 8 15.17 1.20 -0.51
C LEU A 8 13.85 0.94 0.22
N ALA A 9 13.83 1.02 1.54
CA ALA A 9 12.62 0.84 2.34
C ALA A 9 11.54 1.91 2.05
N ILE A 10 11.93 3.16 1.78
CA ILE A 10 11.00 4.21 1.32
C ILE A 10 10.39 3.85 -0.04
N VAL A 11 11.22 3.45 -1.01
CA VAL A 11 10.76 3.09 -2.36
C VAL A 11 9.80 1.91 -2.32
N PHE A 12 10.14 0.86 -1.57
CA PHE A 12 9.25 -0.29 -1.37
C PHE A 12 7.98 0.09 -0.60
N GLY A 13 8.08 0.91 0.44
CA GLY A 13 6.92 1.41 1.19
C GLY A 13 5.94 2.16 0.30
N LEU A 14 6.43 3.10 -0.52
CA LEU A 14 5.63 3.84 -1.49
C LEU A 14 4.99 2.94 -2.53
N PHE A 15 5.70 1.91 -3.00
CA PHE A 15 5.18 0.94 -3.94
C PHE A 15 3.98 0.17 -3.36
N PHE A 16 4.10 -0.37 -2.15
CA PHE A 16 3.01 -1.10 -1.49
C PHE A 16 1.83 -0.20 -1.14
N VAL A 17 2.07 1.02 -0.65
CA VAL A 17 0.99 1.99 -0.39
C VAL A 17 0.25 2.35 -1.67
N SER A 18 0.97 2.57 -2.78
CA SER A 18 0.37 2.89 -4.08
C SER A 18 -0.44 1.74 -4.65
N LEU A 19 0.05 0.49 -4.53
CA LEU A 19 -0.71 -0.70 -4.90
C LEU A 19 -1.99 -0.82 -4.09
N GLY A 20 -1.91 -0.69 -2.78
CA GLY A 20 -3.08 -0.74 -1.91
C GLY A 20 -4.10 0.36 -2.24
N LEU A 21 -3.63 1.58 -2.53
CA LEU A 21 -4.46 2.69 -3.01
C LEU A 21 -5.13 2.40 -4.36
N LEU A 22 -4.47 1.70 -5.27
CA LEU A 22 -5.07 1.27 -6.53
C LEU A 22 -6.21 0.29 -6.30
N PHE A 23 -6.04 -0.67 -5.40
CA PHE A 23 -7.10 -1.61 -5.04
C PHE A 23 -8.28 -0.92 -4.34
N VAL A 24 -8.02 0.04 -3.45
CA VAL A 24 -9.06 0.86 -2.80
C VAL A 24 -9.76 1.77 -3.80
N LYS A 25 -9.03 2.47 -4.67
CA LYS A 25 -9.63 3.32 -5.71
C LYS A 25 -10.41 2.53 -6.75
N TYR A 26 -10.09 1.26 -6.97
CA TYR A 26 -10.88 0.40 -7.84
C TYR A 26 -12.32 0.26 -7.35
N GLU A 27 -12.59 0.37 -6.04
CA GLU A 27 -13.98 0.44 -5.53
C GLU A 27 -14.72 1.71 -5.95
N LEU A 28 -14.01 2.83 -6.10
CA LEU A 28 -14.59 4.12 -6.49
C LEU A 28 -14.76 4.25 -8.01
N SER A 29 -14.25 3.28 -8.76
CA SER A 29 -14.31 3.26 -10.20
C SER A 29 -15.74 2.99 -10.69
N PRO A 30 -16.21 3.65 -11.78
CA PRO A 30 -17.51 3.39 -12.38
C PRO A 30 -17.71 1.94 -12.85
N PHE A 31 -16.62 1.17 -12.98
CA PHE A 31 -16.67 -0.27 -13.25
C PHE A 31 -17.27 -1.10 -12.09
N ARG A 32 -17.44 -0.52 -10.88
CA ARG A 32 -18.13 -1.17 -9.75
C ARG A 32 -19.56 -1.61 -10.07
N LEU A 33 -20.25 -0.91 -10.99
CA LEU A 33 -21.60 -1.26 -11.42
C LEU A 33 -21.70 -2.63 -12.10
N PHE A 34 -20.58 -3.17 -12.60
CA PHE A 34 -20.52 -4.47 -13.29
C PHE A 34 -19.94 -5.59 -12.42
N VAL A 35 -19.61 -5.31 -11.15
CA VAL A 35 -18.91 -6.24 -10.25
C VAL A 35 -19.77 -6.53 -9.02
N LYS A 36 -19.81 -7.79 -8.60
CA LYS A 36 -20.61 -8.21 -7.44
C LYS A 36 -20.13 -7.51 -6.16
N PRO A 37 -21.03 -7.10 -5.23
CA PRO A 37 -20.66 -6.43 -3.99
C PRO A 37 -19.67 -7.21 -3.11
N GLU A 38 -19.73 -8.54 -3.15
CA GLU A 38 -18.84 -9.45 -2.42
C GLU A 38 -17.37 -9.31 -2.87
N ASP A 39 -17.15 -9.20 -4.18
CA ASP A 39 -15.83 -9.03 -4.79
C ASP A 39 -15.24 -7.64 -4.52
N VAL A 40 -16.11 -6.67 -4.23
CA VAL A 40 -15.74 -5.28 -3.90
C VAL A 40 -15.19 -5.24 -2.47
N PHE A 41 -15.91 -5.84 -1.51
CA PHE A 41 -15.46 -5.93 -0.11
C PHE A 41 -14.17 -6.73 0.06
N TYR A 42 -14.01 -7.83 -0.70
CA TYR A 42 -12.79 -8.62 -0.71
C TYR A 42 -11.58 -7.80 -1.22
N ARG A 43 -11.77 -7.01 -2.28
CA ARG A 43 -10.72 -6.14 -2.84
C ARG A 43 -10.35 -4.97 -1.94
N LEU A 44 -11.30 -4.38 -1.22
CA LEU A 44 -11.00 -3.34 -0.23
C LEU A 44 -10.13 -3.87 0.91
N ASN A 45 -10.54 -5.01 1.48
CA ASN A 45 -9.78 -5.67 2.53
C ASN A 45 -8.38 -6.06 2.04
N PHE A 46 -8.27 -6.51 0.79
CA PHE A 46 -7.00 -6.82 0.15
C PHE A 46 -6.12 -5.57 -0.03
N GLY A 47 -6.70 -4.46 -0.52
CA GLY A 47 -6.01 -3.18 -0.66
C GLY A 47 -5.48 -2.66 0.68
N ILE A 48 -6.31 -2.66 1.73
CA ILE A 48 -5.89 -2.26 3.08
C ILE A 48 -4.79 -3.18 3.62
N ARG A 49 -4.93 -4.50 3.44
CA ARG A 49 -3.89 -5.47 3.83
C ARG A 49 -2.54 -5.25 3.14
N ILE A 50 -2.55 -4.72 1.91
CA ILE A 50 -1.33 -4.37 1.17
C ILE A 50 -0.76 -3.02 1.65
N MET A 51 -1.61 -2.06 2.03
CA MET A 51 -1.14 -0.75 2.53
C MET A 51 -0.41 -0.87 3.87
N ILE A 52 -0.88 -1.73 4.79
CA ILE A 52 -0.29 -1.91 6.13
C ILE A 52 1.22 -2.19 6.09
N PRO A 53 1.73 -3.22 5.38
CA PRO A 53 3.17 -3.47 5.31
C PRO A 53 3.94 -2.31 4.64
N GLY A 54 3.31 -1.59 3.70
CA GLY A 54 3.90 -0.39 3.11
C GLY A 54 4.13 0.73 4.14
N PHE A 55 3.15 0.98 5.03
CA PHE A 55 3.31 1.94 6.13
C PHE A 55 4.35 1.49 7.17
N ILE A 56 4.42 0.20 7.48
CA ILE A 56 5.43 -0.35 8.39
C ILE A 56 6.83 -0.14 7.83
N LEU A 57 7.03 -0.41 6.54
CA LEU A 57 8.29 -0.14 5.85
C LEU A 57 8.66 1.34 5.90
N PHE A 58 7.68 2.23 5.71
CA PHE A 58 7.89 3.68 5.78
C PHE A 58 8.32 4.13 7.18
N TYR A 59 7.67 3.61 8.22
CA TYR A 59 8.03 3.87 9.61
C TYR A 59 9.46 3.39 9.91
N LEU A 60 9.78 2.14 9.58
CA LEU A 60 11.13 1.59 9.77
C LEU A 60 12.19 2.37 9.00
N ALA A 61 11.89 2.79 7.77
CA ALA A 61 12.80 3.60 6.98
C ALA A 61 13.08 4.96 7.65
N SER A 62 12.06 5.59 8.23
CA SER A 62 12.22 6.85 8.97
C SER A 62 13.13 6.69 10.18
N VAL A 63 13.01 5.58 10.92
CA VAL A 63 13.88 5.26 12.06
C VAL A 63 15.32 5.00 11.61
N ILE A 64 15.52 4.26 10.51
CA ILE A 64 16.85 3.94 9.97
C ILE A 64 17.56 5.18 9.41
N LEU A 65 16.82 6.14 8.83
CA LEU A 65 17.41 7.38 8.29
C LEU A 65 17.76 8.40 9.38
N GLN A 66 17.14 8.30 10.55
CA GLN A 66 17.40 9.18 11.70
C GLN A 66 18.47 8.62 12.66
N ALA A 67 18.85 7.34 12.50
CA ALA A 67 19.88 6.65 13.28
C ALA A 67 21.25 6.67 12.58
#